data_AF-A0A154VXP3-F1
#
_entry.id   AF-A0A154VXP3-F1
#
_cell.length_a   1.000
_cell.length_b   1.000
_cell.length_c   1.000
_cell.angle_alpha   90.00
_cell.angle_beta   90.00
_cell.angle_gamma   90.00
#
_symmetry.space_group_name_H-M   'P 1'
#
loop_
_entity.id
_entity.type
_entity.pdbx_description
1 polymer ?
#
loop_
_entity_poly.entity_id
_entity_poly.type
_entity_poly.pdbx_seq_one_letter_code
_entity_poly.pdbx_strand_id
1 'polypeptide(L)' 'MSQERLPFRWRSTVAVFAILAGLIVYSLLAMVIGTYFLPRHWAAELAFYLIAGIAWVWPSAKLISWAAKTDAKL' A
#
# COMPACT_ATOMS: atom_id res chain seq x y z
N MET A 1 -28.67 19.39 -9.31
CA MET A 1 -27.27 18.92 -9.17
C MET A 1 -26.91 19.12 -7.70
N SER A 2 -27.23 18.13 -6.86
CA SER A 2 -27.14 18.28 -5.40
C SER A 2 -26.32 17.12 -4.85
N GLN A 3 -25.00 17.23 -4.97
CA GLN A 3 -24.03 16.31 -4.37
C GLN A 3 -23.28 17.06 -3.28
N GLU A 4 -23.98 17.37 -2.19
CA GLU A 4 -23.37 17.97 -1.01
C GLU A 4 -23.66 17.06 0.19
N ARG A 5 -22.74 16.12 0.42
CA ARG A 5 -22.45 15.53 1.72
C ARG A 5 -20.97 15.15 1.75
N LEU A 6 -20.14 16.10 2.18
CA LEU A 6 -18.79 15.85 2.68
C LEU A 6 -18.86 15.80 4.22
N PRO A 7 -19.40 14.74 4.85
CA PRO A 7 -19.11 14.53 6.26
C PRO A 7 -17.60 14.28 6.35
N PHE A 8 -16.91 14.95 7.28
CA PHE A 8 -15.49 14.83 7.48
C PHE A 8 -15.11 13.34 7.71
N ARG A 9 -14.61 12.67 6.66
CA ARG A 9 -14.26 11.23 6.66
C ARG A 9 -12.90 11.06 7.32
N TRP A 10 -12.80 11.34 8.62
CA TRP A 10 -11.64 10.99 9.45
C TRP A 10 -11.14 9.55 9.15
N ARG A 11 -12.07 8.66 8.83
CA ARG A 11 -11.80 7.26 8.42
C ARG A 11 -11.06 7.13 7.08
N SER A 12 -11.37 7.94 6.07
CA SER A 12 -10.57 8.00 4.83
C SER A 12 -9.16 8.48 5.11
N THR A 13 -9.00 9.45 6.02
CA THR A 13 -7.67 9.93 6.43
C THR A 13 -6.86 8.83 7.13
N VAL A 14 -7.48 8.08 8.06
CA VAL A 14 -6.83 6.92 8.70
C VAL A 14 -6.46 5.84 7.69
N ALA A 15 -7.31 5.55 6.71
CA ALA A 15 -7.01 4.60 5.65
C ALA A 15 -5.79 5.02 4.81
N VAL A 16 -5.73 6.31 4.44
CA VAL A 16 -4.56 6.87 3.73
C VAL A 16 -3.30 6.74 4.58
N PHE A 17 -3.34 7.15 5.85
CA PHE A 17 -2.18 6.99 6.74
C PHE A 17 -1.76 5.52 6.93
N ALA A 18 -2.72 4.60 7.02
CA ALA A 18 -2.43 3.17 7.12
C ALA A 18 -1.76 2.62 5.85
N ILE A 19 -2.23 3.04 4.67
CA ILE A 19 -1.60 2.67 3.39
C ILE A 19 -0.20 3.25 3.28
N LEU A 20 -0.02 4.52 3.64
CA LEU A 20 1.29 5.18 3.61
C LEU A 20 2.27 4.53 4.60
N ALA A 21 1.85 4.32 5.84
CA ALA A 21 2.67 3.64 6.85
C ALA A 21 3.03 2.21 6.42
N GLY A 22 2.04 1.46 5.91
CA GLY A 22 2.27 0.13 5.35
C GLY A 22 3.27 0.14 4.19
N LEU A 23 3.13 1.11 3.27
CA LEU A 23 4.01 1.24 2.12
C LEU A 23 5.45 1.53 2.57
N ILE A 24 5.64 2.39 3.57
CA ILE A 24 6.96 2.69 4.14
C ILE A 24 7.59 1.42 4.72
N VAL A 25 6.87 0.73 5.61
CA VAL A 25 7.36 -0.51 6.23
C VAL A 25 7.70 -1.56 5.18
N TYR A 26 6.83 -1.76 4.19
CA TYR A 26 7.06 -2.72 3.12
C TYR A 26 8.24 -2.36 2.23
N SER A 27 8.37 -1.08 1.86
CA SER A 27 9.48 -0.61 1.03
C SER A 27 10.82 -0.79 1.75
N LEU A 28 10.87 -0.52 3.06
CA LEU A 28 12.06 -0.76 3.86
C LEU A 28 12.40 -2.25 3.93
N LEU A 29 11.42 -3.12 4.15
CA LEU A 29 11.64 -4.57 4.11
C LEU A 29 12.13 -5.04 2.75
N ALA A 30 11.51 -4.57 1.66
CA ALA A 30 11.93 -4.90 0.30
C ALA A 30 13.36 -4.42 0.03
N MET A 31 13.71 -3.20 0.46
CA MET A 31 15.07 -2.67 0.34
C MET A 31 16.09 -3.53 1.12
N VAL A 32 15.78 -3.91 2.36
CA VAL A 32 16.66 -4.78 3.17
C VAL A 32 16.85 -6.12 2.47
N ILE A 33 15.78 -6.72 1.94
CA ILE A 33 15.87 -7.99 1.20
C ILE A 33 16.72 -7.81 -0.07
N GLY A 34 16.44 -6.78 -0.87
CA GLY A 34 17.16 -6.49 -2.10
C GLY A 34 18.64 -6.16 -1.88
N THR A 35 19.00 -5.59 -0.73
CA THR A 35 20.39 -5.19 -0.44
C THR A 35 21.21 -6.29 0.21
N TYR A 36 20.61 -7.06 1.13
CA TYR A 36 21.33 -8.06 1.93
C TYR A 36 21.24 -9.49 1.37
N PHE A 37 20.15 -9.83 0.68
CA PHE A 37 19.90 -11.20 0.23
C PHE A 37 20.08 -11.40 -1.27
N LEU A 38 20.05 -10.32 -2.07
CA LEU A 38 20.24 -10.42 -3.50
C LEU A 38 21.73 -10.26 -3.89
N PRO A 39 22.20 -11.07 -4.85
CA PRO A 39 23.53 -10.85 -5.43
C PRO A 39 23.54 -9.52 -6.19
N ARG A 40 24.72 -8.88 -6.23
CA ARG A 40 24.96 -7.56 -6.82
C ARG A 40 24.87 -7.59 -8.36
N HIS A 41 23.68 -7.89 -8.86
CA HIS A 41 23.34 -8.00 -10.28
C HIS A 41 22.12 -7.14 -10.56
N TRP A 42 22.30 -6.12 -11.40
CA TRP A 42 21.27 -5.16 -11.77
C TRP A 42 19.96 -5.81 -12.27
N ALA A 43 20.06 -6.93 -12.99
CA ALA A 43 18.89 -7.64 -13.52
C ALA A 43 18.11 -8.38 -12.41
N ALA A 44 18.80 -8.93 -11.42
CA ALA A 44 18.17 -9.61 -10.28
C ALA A 44 17.46 -8.59 -9.37
N GLU A 45 18.11 -7.45 -9.11
CA GLU A 45 17.51 -6.34 -8.39
C GLU A 45 16.25 -5.82 -9.11
N LEU A 46 16.33 -5.60 -10.43
CA LEU A 46 15.20 -5.15 -11.24
C LEU A 46 14.02 -6.13 -11.15
N ALA A 47 14.27 -7.42 -11.37
CA ALA A 47 13.24 -8.45 -11.30
C ALA A 47 12.60 -8.52 -9.90
N PHE A 48 13.42 -8.45 -8.84
CA PHE A 48 12.93 -8.47 -7.48
C PHE A 48 12.05 -7.25 -7.16
N TYR A 49 12.49 -6.04 -7.49
CA TYR A 49 11.70 -4.82 -7.22
C TYR A 49 10.41 -4.78 -8.05
N LEU A 50 10.41 -5.30 -9.28
CA LEU A 50 9.18 -5.47 -10.08
C LEU A 50 8.19 -6.40 -9.38
N ILE A 51 8.65 -7.58 -8.96
CA ILE A 51 7.79 -8.57 -8.29
C ILE A 51 7.32 -8.04 -6.93
N ALA A 52 8.19 -7.40 -6.16
CA ALA A 52 7.85 -6.78 -4.88
C ALA A 52 6.81 -5.66 -5.06
N GLY A 53 6.97 -4.81 -6.06
CA GLY A 53 5.98 -3.78 -6.41
C GLY A 53 4.60 -4.37 -6.74
N ILE A 54 4.57 -5.44 -7.54
CA ILE A 54 3.31 -6.13 -7.89
C ILE A 54 2.72 -6.84 -6.67
N ALA A 55 3.54 -7.47 -5.83
CA ALA A 55 3.11 -8.12 -4.61
C ALA A 55 2.43 -7.14 -3.64
N TRP A 56 2.81 -5.86 -3.66
CA TRP A 56 2.19 -4.79 -2.87
C TRP A 56 0.74 -4.44 -3.27
N VAL A 57 0.30 -4.83 -4.47
CA VAL A 57 -1.08 -4.60 -4.93
C VAL A 57 -2.10 -5.32 -4.03
N TRP A 58 -1.75 -6.50 -3.53
CA TRP A 58 -2.63 -7.26 -2.63
C TRP A 58 -2.84 -6.58 -1.26
N PRO A 59 -1.78 -6.21 -0.51
CA PRO A 59 -1.89 -5.44 0.72
C PRO A 59 -2.68 -4.13 0.56
N SER A 60 -2.38 -3.37 -0.49
CA SER A 60 -3.04 -2.09 -0.75
C SER A 60 -4.52 -2.28 -1.07
N ALA A 61 -4.89 -3.26 -1.90
CA ALA A 61 -6.29 -3.60 -2.18
C ALA A 61 -7.05 -4.04 -0.93
N LYS A 62 -6.41 -4.82 -0.04
CA LYS A 62 -7.03 -5.26 1.23
C LYS A 62 -7.31 -4.07 2.15
N LEU A 63 -6.37 -3.12 2.27
CA LEU A 63 -6.54 -1.91 3.08
C LEU A 63 -7.63 -0.98 2.52
N ILE A 64 -7.64 -0.77 1.20
CA ILE A 64 -8.65 0.05 0.52
C ILE A 64 -10.04 -0.58 0.67
N SER A 65 -10.16 -1.89 0.47
CA SER A 65 -11.45 -2.59 0.62
C SER A 65 -11.95 -2.58 2.06
N TRP A 66 -11.06 -2.64 3.06
CA TRP A 66 -11.43 -2.45 4.47
C TRP A 66 -11.99 -1.06 4.74
N ALA A 67 -11.34 -0.02 4.21
CA ALA A 67 -11.83 1.35 4.30
C ALA A 67 -13.22 1.49 3.62
N ALA A 68 -13.38 0.93 2.42
CA ALA A 68 -14.62 0.97 1.66
C ALA A 68 -15.77 0.20 2.33
N LYS A 69 -15.51 -0.98 2.89
CA LYS A 69 -16.52 -1.78 3.62
C LYS A 69 -16.97 -1.11 4.92
N THR A 70 -16.09 -0.32 5.54
CA THR A 70 -16.42 0.43 6.75
C THR A 70 -17.36 1.60 6.45
N ASP A 71 -17.28 2.18 5.25
CA ASP A 71 -18.20 3.22 4.75
C ASP A 71 -19.55 2.66 4.27
N ALA A 72 -19.59 1.43 3.72
CA ALA A 72 -20.80 0.81 3.15
C ALA A 72 -21.81 0.27 4.19
N LYS A 73 -21.52 0.40 5.49
CA LYS A 73 -22.37 -0.12 6.59
C LYS A 73 -23.31 0.93 7.20
N LEU A 74 -23.62 2.00 6.46
CA LEU A 74 -24.52 3.08 6.86
C LEU A 74 -25.81 3.07 6.04
#